data_AF-A0A258BHA4-F1
#
_entry.id   AF-A0A258BHA4-F1
#
_cell.length_a   1.000
_cell.length_b   1.000
_cell.length_c   1.000
_cell.angle_alpha   90.00
_cell.angle_beta   90.00
_cell.angle_gamma   90.00
#
_symmetry.space_group_name_H-M   'P 1'
#
loop_
_entity.id
_entity.type
_entity.pdbx_description
1 polymer ?
#
loop_
_entity_poly.entity_id
_entity_poly.type
_entity_poly.pdbx_seq_one_letter_code
_entity_poly.pdbx_strand_id
1 'polypeptide(L)' 'MPSCRHGIDSADDFINPPGLGNPAALAATMPRARFVLIPPSAQTYGHGTHSRPHIWMDEFLRFLEETR' A
#
# COMPACT_ATOMS: atom_id res chain seq x y z
N MET A 1 -6.70 -15.12 -13.36
CA MET A 1 -6.15 -13.77 -13.13
C MET A 1 -5.13 -13.87 -12.02
N PRO A 2 -3.89 -13.37 -12.15
CA PRO A 2 -2.97 -13.35 -11.02
C PRO A 2 -3.60 -12.42 -9.97
N SER A 3 -3.90 -12.96 -8.79
CA SER A 3 -4.39 -12.15 -7.69
C SER A 3 -3.32 -11.12 -7.31
N CYS A 4 -3.69 -9.84 -7.20
CA CYS A 4 -2.82 -8.84 -6.58
C CYS A 4 -2.49 -9.33 -5.16
N ARG A 5 -1.20 -9.44 -4.86
CA ARG A 5 -0.67 -9.96 -3.59
C ARG A 5 -0.14 -8.88 -2.65
N HIS A 6 0.09 -7.66 -3.15
CA HIS A 6 0.52 -6.54 -2.31
C HIS A 6 -0.18 -5.26 -2.71
N GLY A 7 -0.57 -4.48 -1.71
CA GLY A 7 -1.02 -3.10 -1.86
C GLY A 7 -0.26 -2.20 -0.88
N ILE A 8 0.19 -1.05 -1.37
CA ILE A 8 0.87 -0.02 -0.57
C ILE A 8 0.16 1.29 -0.84
N ASP A 9 -0.21 2.00 0.21
CA ASP A 9 -0.90 3.28 0.16
C ASP A 9 -0.39 4.22 1.25
N SER A 10 -0.64 5.52 1.12
CA SER A 10 -0.33 6.52 2.15
C SER A 10 -1.61 7.08 2.75
N ALA A 11 -1.69 7.13 4.08
CA ALA A 11 -2.89 7.54 4.79
C ALA A 11 -3.30 9.01 4.57
N ASP A 12 -2.39 9.84 4.05
CA ASP A 12 -2.66 11.22 3.66
C ASP A 12 -3.10 11.36 2.19
N ASP A 13 -3.23 10.26 1.44
CA ASP A 13 -3.80 10.27 0.08
C ASP A 13 -5.31 10.48 0.13
N PHE A 14 -5.72 11.74 -0.03
CA PHE A 14 -7.12 12.16 -0.04
C PHE A 14 -7.85 11.79 -1.35
N ILE A 15 -7.16 11.34 -2.40
CA ILE A 15 -7.81 10.96 -3.67
C ILE A 15 -8.59 9.65 -3.52
N ASN A 16 -8.19 8.79 -2.59
CA ASN A 16 -8.94 7.57 -2.28
C ASN A 16 -10.39 7.91 -1.93
N PRO A 17 -11.37 7.59 -2.79
CA PRO A 17 -12.73 8.04 -2.59
C PRO A 17 -13.31 7.47 -1.30
N PRO A 18 -14.15 8.24 -0.58
CA PRO A 18 -14.92 7.70 0.53
C PRO A 18 -15.78 6.53 0.03
N GLY A 19 -15.75 5.40 0.75
CA GLY A 19 -16.53 4.20 0.41
C GLY A 19 -15.73 3.01 -0.13
N LEU A 20 -14.40 3.11 -0.25
CA LEU A 20 -13.53 1.96 -0.62
C LEU A 20 -13.48 0.83 0.43
N GLY A 21 -14.16 0.99 1.56
CA GLY A 21 -14.16 0.01 2.64
C GLY A 21 -12.84 -0.01 3.42
N ASN A 22 -12.44 -1.19 3.91
CA ASN A 22 -11.20 -1.38 4.66
C ASN A 22 -10.27 -2.32 3.89
N PRO A 23 -9.30 -1.80 3.13
CA PRO A 23 -8.35 -2.60 2.37
C PRO A 23 -7.56 -3.60 3.22
N ALA A 24 -7.23 -3.26 4.47
CA ALA A 24 -6.55 -4.18 5.37
C ALA A 24 -7.43 -5.39 5.74
N ALA A 25 -8.72 -5.15 6.00
CA ALA A 25 -9.68 -6.23 6.27
C ALA A 25 -9.87 -7.13 5.04
N LEU A 26 -9.93 -6.55 3.84
CA LEU A 26 -10.00 -7.32 2.60
C LEU A 26 -8.72 -8.13 2.37
N ALA A 27 -7.54 -7.54 2.58
CA ALA A 27 -6.26 -8.24 2.48
C ALA A 27 -6.17 -9.44 3.43
N ALA A 28 -6.69 -9.32 4.66
CA ALA A 28 -6.73 -10.42 5.62
C ALA A 28 -7.53 -11.64 5.14
N THR A 29 -8.48 -11.47 4.20
CA THR A 29 -9.23 -12.60 3.60
C THR A 29 -8.46 -13.34 2.51
N MET A 30 -7.30 -12.82 2.09
CA MET A 30 -6.50 -13.35 1.00
C MET A 30 -5.19 -13.92 1.58
N PRO A 31 -4.99 -15.25 1.61
CA PRO A 31 -3.91 -15.90 2.38
C PRO A 31 -2.47 -15.48 2.06
N ARG A 32 -2.25 -14.79 0.95
CA ARG A 32 -0.94 -14.30 0.50
C ARG A 32 -0.95 -12.81 0.17
N ALA A 33 -2.01 -12.10 0.58
CA ALA A 33 -2.07 -10.67 0.36
C ALA A 33 -1.54 -9.92 1.57
N ARG A 34 -0.87 -8.81 1.30
CA ARG A 34 -0.49 -7.84 2.31
C ARG A 34 -0.93 -6.44 1.89
N PHE A 35 -1.45 -5.69 2.84
CA PHE A 35 -1.74 -4.28 2.68
C PHE A 35 -0.88 -3.49 3.66
N VAL A 36 -0.19 -2.46 3.16
CA VAL A 36 0.62 -1.55 3.96
C VAL A 36 0.07 -0.15 3.80
N LEU A 37 -0.28 0.47 4.92
CA LEU A 37 -0.69 1.86 5.00
C LEU A 37 0.43 2.67 5.64
N ILE A 38 1.04 3.54 4.87
CA ILE A 38 2.10 4.44 5.31
C ILE A 38 1.48 5.56 6.15
N PRO A 39 1.87 5.74 7.43
CA PRO A 39 1.35 6.82 8.26
C PRO A 39 1.74 8.19 7.70
N PRO A 40 0.93 9.24 7.92
CA PRO A 40 1.30 10.59 7.52
C PRO A 40 2.58 11.04 8.23
N SER A 41 3.47 11.72 7.51
CA SER A 41 4.69 12.29 8.06
C SER A 41 5.10 13.54 7.30
N ALA A 42 6.15 14.23 7.76
CA ALA A 42 6.75 15.34 7.01
C ALA A 42 7.32 14.91 5.64
N GLN A 43 7.45 13.61 5.39
CA GLN A 43 7.95 13.05 4.14
C GLN A 43 6.84 12.61 3.19
N THR A 44 5.59 12.47 3.65
CA THR A 44 4.46 12.12 2.78
C THR A 44 3.84 13.38 2.16
N TYR A 45 3.22 13.22 0.99
CA TYR A 45 2.70 14.33 0.18
C TYR A 45 1.28 14.04 -0.32
N GLY A 46 0.47 13.37 0.50
CA GLY A 46 -0.82 12.82 0.11
C GLY A 46 -0.73 11.99 -1.15
N HIS A 47 -1.57 12.29 -2.14
CA HIS A 47 -1.50 11.59 -3.42
C HIS A 47 -0.11 11.63 -4.06
N GLY A 48 0.69 12.68 -3.85
CA GLY A 48 2.05 12.78 -4.40
C GLY A 48 3.05 11.74 -3.84
N THR A 49 2.71 11.01 -2.78
CA THR A 49 3.58 10.00 -2.15
C THR A 49 3.93 8.85 -3.11
N HIS A 50 3.03 8.46 -4.02
CA HIS A 50 3.32 7.37 -4.97
C HIS A 50 4.51 7.68 -5.89
N SER A 51 4.74 8.98 -6.21
CA SER A 51 5.85 9.45 -7.03
C SER A 51 7.18 9.57 -6.27
N ARG A 52 7.23 9.12 -5.01
CA ARG A 52 8.40 9.25 -4.11
C ARG A 52 8.86 7.88 -3.62
N PRO A 53 9.63 7.14 -4.43
CA PRO A 53 9.98 5.75 -4.13
C PRO A 53 10.67 5.54 -2.79
N HIS A 54 11.53 6.47 -2.35
CA HIS A 54 12.24 6.36 -1.07
C HIS A 54 11.33 6.17 0.17
N ILE A 55 10.03 6.43 0.05
CA ILE A 55 9.05 6.27 1.13
C ILE A 55 8.49 4.83 1.20
N TRP A 56 8.40 4.14 0.06
CA TRP A 56 7.72 2.83 -0.06
C TRP A 56 8.58 1.72 -0.65
N MET A 57 9.75 2.04 -1.21
CA MET A 57 10.62 1.10 -1.94
C MET A 57 11.01 -0.11 -1.10
N ASP A 58 11.27 0.07 0.20
CA ASP A 58 11.64 -1.03 1.08
C ASP A 58 10.52 -2.09 1.19
N GLU A 59 9.25 -1.66 1.19
CA GLU A 59 8.11 -2.58 1.17
C GLU A 59 7.98 -3.27 -0.19
N PHE A 60 8.24 -2.54 -1.28
CA PHE A 60 8.24 -3.13 -2.62
C PHE A 60 9.34 -4.18 -2.79
N LEU A 61 10.55 -3.92 -2.30
CA LEU A 61 11.65 -4.88 -2.32
C LEU A 61 11.32 -6.12 -1.49
N ARG A 62 10.72 -5.94 -0.31
CA ARG A 62 10.23 -7.06 0.51
C ARG A 62 9.22 -7.92 -0.26
N PHE A 63 8.26 -7.31 -0.95
CA PHE A 63 7.31 -8.03 -1.79
C PHE A 63 8.03 -8.87 -2.88
N LEU A 64 9.05 -8.32 -3.53
CA LEU A 64 9.82 -9.05 -4.53
C LEU A 64 10.59 -10.24 -3.94
N GLU A 65 11.08 -10.13 -2.70
CA GLU A 65 11.71 -11.24 -1.99
C GLU A 65 10.71 -12.33 -1.60
N GLU A 66 9.53 -11.95 -1.12
CA GLU A 66 8.43 -12.85 -0.72
C GLU A 66 7.76 -13.57 -1.91
N THR A 67 7.93 -13.06 -3.14
CA THR A 67 7.33 -13.63 -4.36
C THR A 67 8.27 -14.51 -5.19
N ARG A 68 9.50 -14.76 -4.70
CA ARG A 68 10.42 -15.74 -5.27
C ARG A 68 10.01 -17.19 -5.00
#